data_AF-A0A955ZH20-F1
#
_entry.id   AF-A0A955ZH20-F1
#
_cell.length_a   1.000
_cell.length_b   1.000
_cell.length_c   1.000
_cell.angle_alpha   90.00
_cell.angle_beta   90.00
_cell.angle_gamma   90.00
#
_symmetry.space_group_name_H-M   'P 1'
#
loop_
_entity.id
_entity.type
_entity.pdbx_description
1 polymer ?
#
loop_
_entity_poly.entity_id
_entity_poly.type
_entity_poly.pdbx_seq_one_letter_code
_entity_poly.pdbx_strand_id
1 'polypeptide(L)' 'MHRQEADLERCISCGAELDVSTGRPFVFGEELLCYDCAIARGGAYDHTHETWTKAPDLAGLYDSRRPHA' A
#
# COMPACT_ATOMS: atom_id res chain seq x y z
N MET A 1 -12.78 27.65 5.22
CA MET A 1 -11.87 26.77 4.46
C MET A 1 -11.68 25.51 5.29
N HIS A 2 -12.54 24.50 5.13
CA HIS A 2 -12.25 23.19 5.72
C HIS A 2 -11.01 22.65 5.00
N ARG A 3 -9.86 22.71 5.67
CA ARG A 3 -8.66 22.03 5.21
C ARG A 3 -9.00 20.55 5.30
N GLN A 4 -9.21 19.90 4.16
CA GLN A 4 -9.28 18.44 4.13
C GLN A 4 -7.95 17.95 4.71
N GLU A 5 -7.98 17.39 5.90
CA GLU A 5 -6.86 16.61 6.44
C GLU A 5 -6.71 15.43 5.49
N ALA A 6 -5.70 15.49 4.63
CA ALA A 6 -5.33 14.35 3.81
C ALA A 6 -4.88 13.26 4.78
N ASP A 7 -5.65 12.17 4.81
CA ASP A 7 -5.29 10.98 5.57
C ASP A 7 -4.08 10.35 4.86
N LEU A 8 -2.89 10.79 5.29
CA LEU A 8 -1.61 10.37 4.74
C LEU A 8 -1.13 9.16 5.51
N GLU A 9 -1.15 8.01 4.85
CA GLU A 9 -0.65 6.76 5.40
C GLU A 9 0.74 6.45 4.85
N ARG A 10 1.46 5.48 5.42
CA ARG A 10 2.82 5.13 4.99
C ARG A 10 2.91 3.77 4.36
N CYS A 11 3.64 3.68 3.26
CA CYS A 11 3.98 2.42 2.63
C CYS A 11 4.84 1.57 3.59
N ILE A 12 4.38 0.37 3.93
CA ILE A 12 5.13 -0.55 4.82
C ILE A 12 6.51 -0.93 4.23
N SER A 13 6.67 -0.91 2.90
CA SER A 13 7.89 -1.38 2.24
C SER A 13 8.97 -0.31 2.10
N CYS A 14 8.60 0.94 1.85
CA CYS A 14 9.56 2.03 1.58
C CYS A 14 9.40 3.24 2.51
N GLY A 15 8.33 3.29 3.32
CA GLY A 15 8.01 4.40 4.22
C GLY A 15 7.46 5.66 3.54
N ALA A 16 7.23 5.63 2.23
CA ALA A 16 6.68 6.77 1.50
C ALA A 16 5.27 7.14 2.02
N GLU A 17 5.02 8.44 2.18
CA GLU A 17 3.70 8.96 2.53
C GLU A 17 2.77 8.90 1.31
N LEU A 18 1.58 8.37 1.52
CA LEU A 18 0.59 8.04 0.51
C LEU A 18 -0.72 8.68 0.91
N ASP A 19 -1.27 9.45 -0.01
CA ASP A 19 -2.63 9.93 0.10
C ASP A 19 -3.58 8.76 -0.19
N VAL A 20 -4.29 8.26 0.82
CA VAL A 20 -5.23 7.13 0.63
C VAL A 20 -6.51 7.55 -0.09
N SER A 21 -6.80 8.85 -0.15
CA SER A 21 -8.00 9.39 -0.80
C SER A 21 -7.83 9.56 -2.30
N THR A 22 -6.60 9.84 -2.76
CA THR A 22 -6.29 10.13 -4.16
C THR A 22 -5.22 9.22 -4.76
N GLY A 23 -4.49 8.51 -3.92
CA GLY A 23 -3.50 7.52 -4.34
C GLY A 23 -4.13 6.22 -4.80
N ARG A 24 -3.27 5.31 -5.28
CA ARG A 24 -3.63 3.94 -5.65
C ARG A 24 -2.92 2.96 -4.70
N PRO A 25 -3.04 3.09 -3.37
CA PRO A 25 -2.38 2.16 -2.47
C PRO A 25 -2.98 0.77 -2.65
N PHE A 26 -2.14 -0.26 -2.52
CA PHE A 26 -2.63 -1.61 -2.31
C PHE A 26 -2.81 -1.81 -0.81
N VAL A 27 -4.06 -1.93 -0.36
CA VAL A 27 -4.41 -2.13 1.05
C VAL A 27 -4.50 -3.62 1.35
N PHE A 28 -3.85 -4.07 2.42
CA PHE A 28 -3.91 -5.46 2.88
C PHE A 28 -3.93 -5.54 4.42
N GLY A 29 -5.08 -5.93 4.97
CA GLY A 29 -5.28 -5.88 6.42
C GLY A 29 -5.25 -4.44 6.93
N GLU A 30 -4.37 -4.16 7.89
CA GLU A 30 -4.16 -2.82 8.49
C GLU A 30 -2.99 -2.06 7.83
N GLU A 31 -2.32 -2.66 6.84
CA GLU A 31 -1.12 -2.12 6.21
C GLU A 31 -1.36 -1.82 4.73
N LEU A 32 -0.48 -1.01 4.14
CA LEU A 32 -0.59 -0.63 2.73
C LEU A 32 0.76 -0.50 2.02
N LEU A 33 0.71 -0.72 0.71
CA LEU A 33 1.83 -0.54 -0.21
C LEU A 33 1.54 0.59 -1.18
N CYS A 34 2.56 1.39 -1.50
CA CYS A 34 2.47 2.32 -2.61
C CYS A 34 2.37 1.57 -3.94
N TYR A 35 1.89 2.26 -4.97
CA TYR A 35 1.79 1.72 -6.32
C TYR A 35 3.11 1.10 -6.78
N ASP A 36 4.22 1.84 -6.69
CA ASP A 36 5.53 1.35 -7.13
C ASP A 36 5.99 0.09 -6.38
N CYS A 37 5.81 0.04 -5.05
CA CYS A 37 6.18 -1.15 -4.27
C CYS A 37 5.26 -2.33 -4.58
N ALA A 38 3.97 -2.10 -4.80
CA ALA A 38 3.05 -3.15 -5.19
C ALA A 38 3.38 -3.69 -6.60
N ILE A 39 3.68 -2.83 -7.57
CA ILE A 39 4.13 -3.26 -8.91
C ILE A 39 5.47 -4.00 -8.84
N ALA A 40 6.45 -3.48 -8.09
CA ALA A 40 7.77 -4.10 -7.93
C ALA A 40 7.69 -5.50 -7.30
N ARG A 41 6.67 -5.74 -6.46
CA ARG A 41 6.37 -7.03 -5.85
C ARG A 41 5.49 -7.92 -6.72
N GLY A 42 5.30 -7.57 -8.00
CA GLY A 42 4.58 -8.38 -8.98
C GLY A 42 3.06 -8.24 -8.95
N GLY A 43 2.54 -7.23 -8.26
CA GLY A 43 1.14 -6.82 -8.34
C GLY A 43 0.82 -6.21 -9.71
N ALA A 44 -0.46 -6.23 -10.09
CA ALA A 44 -0.93 -5.62 -11.32
C ALA A 44 -2.16 -4.77 -11.04
N TYR A 45 -2.11 -3.53 -11.49
CA TYR A 45 -3.21 -2.58 -11.39
C TYR A 45 -3.83 -2.38 -12.76
N ASP A 46 -5.14 -2.56 -12.85
CA ASP A 46 -5.91 -2.22 -14.03
C ASP A 46 -6.31 -0.75 -13.96
N HIS A 47 -5.70 0.05 -14.84
CA HIS A 47 -5.96 1.48 -14.95
C HIS A 47 -7.33 1.81 -15.54
N THR A 48 -7.98 0.87 -16.21
CA THR A 48 -9.31 1.06 -16.83
C THR A 48 -10.41 0.93 -15.79
N HIS A 49 -10.29 -0.08 -14.93
CA HIS A 49 -11.26 -0.36 -13.87
C HIS A 49 -10.81 0.16 -12.50
N GLU A 50 -9.67 0.85 -12.46
CA GLU A 50 -9.06 1.44 -11.26
C GLU A 50 -8.94 0.46 -10.09
N THR A 51 -8.58 -0.78 -10.39
CA THR A 51 -8.54 -1.87 -9.41
C THR A 51 -7.31 -2.75 -9.55
N TRP A 52 -6.88 -3.37 -8.46
CA TRP A 52 -5.80 -4.35 -8.49
C TRP A 52 -6.32 -5.68 -9.04
N THR A 53 -5.85 -6.09 -10.22
CA THR A 53 -6.19 -7.37 -10.85
C THR A 53 -5.31 -8.51 -10.36
N LYS A 54 -4.13 -8.19 -9.82
CA LYS A 54 -3.23 -9.15 -9.19
C LYS A 54 -2.65 -8.54 -7.91
N ALA A 55 -2.76 -9.28 -6.82
CA ALA A 55 -2.14 -8.89 -5.55
C ALA A 55 -0.60 -8.97 -5.65
N PRO A 56 0.13 -7.99 -5.08
CA PRO A 56 1.58 -8.08 -4.93
C PRO A 56 1.99 -9.20 -3.99
N ASP A 57 3.24 -9.63 -4.10
CA ASP A 57 3.84 -10.56 -3.15
C ASP A 57 4.06 -9.88 -1.78
N LEU A 58 3.43 -10.43 -0.75
CA LEU A 58 3.47 -9.91 0.62
C LEU A 58 4.48 -10.65 1.51
N ALA A 59 5.28 -11.57 0.97
CA ALA A 59 6.26 -12.30 1.75
C ALA A 59 7.29 -11.33 2.35
N GLY A 60 7.63 -11.54 3.62
CA GLY A 60 8.57 -10.69 4.36
C GLY A 60 8.01 -9.36 4.87
N LEU A 61 6.77 -8.97 4.51
CA LEU A 61 6.10 -7.81 5.10
C LEU A 61 5.29 -8.15 6.36
N TYR A 62 4.82 -9.40 6.46
CA TYR A 62 3.98 -9.86 7.56
C TYR A 62 4.76 -10.34 8.80
N ASP A 63 6.10 -10.33 8.77
CA ASP A 63 6.92 -10.92 9.86
C ASP A 63 7.24 -9.95 11.01
N SER A 64 6.77 -8.70 10.96
CA SER A 64 7.08 -7.66 11.96
C SER A 64 6.38 -7.83 13.32
N ARG A 65 5.52 -8.85 13.50
CA ARG A 65 4.90 -9.20 14.81
C ARG A 65 5.51 -10.43 15.49
N ARG A 66 6.64 -10.99 15.04
CA ARG A 66 7.36 -11.98 15.87
C ARG A 66 8.26 -11.26 16.88
N PRO A 67 7.95 -11.28 18.20
CA PRO A 67 8.98 -11.01 19.18
C PRO A 67 10.06 -12.08 18.98
N HIS A 68 11.27 -11.63 18.65
CA HIS A 68 12.45 -12.47 18.84
C HIS A 68 12.42 -12.94 20.30
N ALA A 69 12.42 -14.27 20.46
CA ALA A 69 12.39 -14.97 21.74
C ALA A 69 13.59 -14.60 22.63
#